data_AF-A0A920HR96-F1
#
_entry.id   AF-A0A920HR96-F1
#
_cell.length_a   1.000
_cell.length_b   1.000
_cell.length_c   1.000
_cell.angle_alpha   90.00
_cell.angle_beta   90.00
_cell.angle_gamma   90.00
#
_symmetry.space_group_name_H-M   'P 1'
#
loop_
_entity.id
_entity.type
_entity.pdbx_description
1 polymer ?
#
loop_
_entity_poly.entity_id
_entity_poly.type
_entity_poly.pdbx_seq_one_letter_code
_entity_poly.pdbx_strand_id
1 'polypeptide(L)'
;MRTGVFDVLVGINLLREGLDIPECSLVAILDADKEGFLRSETSLIQTMGRAARNVDGKVILYADKITGSMERALNETKRRRKKQKEYNKKNNITPSSIKNNIKDILSSIYEKDHVQIDAPDHTDNDLFIGNNLEKHLKSLEDKMLKAAEDLNFEEAAKIRDEINRLNETSLILSKNPMAKL
;
A
#
# COMPACT_ATOMS: atom_id res chain seq x y z
N MET A 1 -0.54 4.15 2.90
CA MET A 1 0.87 4.56 2.93
C MET A 1 1.52 4.66 1.55
N ARG A 2 1.49 3.63 0.69
CA ARG A 2 2.23 3.63 -0.60
C ARG A 2 1.71 4.59 -1.69
N THR A 3 0.52 5.15 -1.54
CA THR A 3 -0.03 6.24 -2.37
C THR A 3 -0.23 7.54 -1.58
N GLY A 4 0.30 7.62 -0.34
CA GLY A 4 0.12 8.80 0.54
C GLY A 4 -1.25 8.94 1.22
N VAL A 5 -2.22 8.06 0.97
CA VAL A 5 -3.62 8.24 1.45
C VAL A 5 -3.84 7.91 2.94
N PHE A 6 -2.93 7.17 3.57
CA PHE A 6 -3.06 6.75 4.98
C PHE A 6 -1.70 6.74 5.64
N ASP A 7 -1.59 7.32 6.85
CA ASP A 7 -0.36 7.38 7.66
C ASP A 7 -0.25 6.27 8.71
N VAL A 8 -1.39 5.68 9.10
CA VAL A 8 -1.46 4.66 10.17
C VAL A 8 -2.29 3.48 9.68
N LEU A 9 -1.78 2.26 9.96
CA LEU A 9 -2.50 1.01 9.75
C LEU A 9 -2.66 0.30 11.10
N VAL A 10 -3.91 0.01 11.47
CA VAL A 10 -4.24 -0.73 12.70
C VAL A 10 -4.77 -2.11 12.31
N GLY A 11 -4.26 -3.15 12.95
CA GLY A 11 -4.70 -4.52 12.68
C GLY A 11 -4.32 -5.48 13.80
N ILE A 12 -5.12 -6.55 13.95
CA ILE A 12 -4.93 -7.58 14.97
C ILE A 12 -3.76 -8.52 14.60
N ASN A 13 -3.65 -8.83 13.31
CA ASN A 13 -2.60 -9.68 12.78
C ASN A 13 -1.95 -9.04 11.55
N LEU A 14 -0.84 -8.34 11.78
CA LEU A 14 -0.01 -7.76 10.72
C LEU A 14 1.01 -8.76 10.15
N LEU A 15 0.83 -10.06 10.44
CA LEU A 15 1.72 -11.14 9.99
C LEU A 15 1.41 -11.65 8.58
N ARG A 16 0.47 -11.03 7.84
CA ARG A 16 0.21 -11.46 6.46
C ARG A 16 1.50 -11.40 5.62
N GLU A 17 1.69 -12.45 4.83
CA GLU A 17 2.67 -12.45 3.76
C GLU A 17 2.44 -11.24 2.87
N GLY A 18 3.51 -10.51 2.52
CA GLY A 18 3.43 -9.35 1.64
C GLY A 18 3.21 -7.99 2.30
N LEU A 19 3.05 -7.88 3.62
CA LEU A 19 3.09 -6.57 4.32
C LEU A 19 4.53 -6.08 4.47
N ASP A 20 5.15 -5.76 3.34
CA ASP A 20 6.44 -5.10 3.26
C ASP A 20 6.24 -3.60 3.04
N ILE A 21 6.49 -2.78 4.07
CA ILE A 21 6.32 -1.33 4.01
C ILE A 21 7.65 -0.68 4.42
N PRO A 22 8.58 -0.41 3.47
CA PRO A 22 9.85 0.27 3.75
C PRO A 22 9.68 1.65 4.41
N GLU A 23 8.52 2.27 4.20
CA GLU A 23 8.14 3.58 4.75
C GLU A 23 7.72 3.48 6.23
N CYS A 24 7.49 2.28 6.77
CA CYS A 24 7.10 2.07 8.16
C CYS A 24 8.28 2.31 9.10
N SER A 25 8.29 3.48 9.75
CA SER A 25 9.29 3.85 10.76
C SER A 25 8.91 3.45 12.18
N LEU A 26 7.64 3.16 12.45
CA LEU A 26 7.15 2.83 13.79
C LEU A 26 6.15 1.68 13.77
N VAL A 27 6.38 0.69 14.64
CA VAL A 27 5.42 -0.37 14.95
C VAL A 27 5.05 -0.28 16.43
N ALA A 28 3.77 -0.13 16.73
CA ALA A 28 3.24 -0.15 18.09
C ALA A 28 2.50 -1.47 18.35
N ILE A 29 2.90 -2.21 19.38
CA ILE A 29 2.24 -3.44 19.82
C ILE A 29 1.53 -3.13 21.13
N LEU A 30 0.20 -3.01 21.06
CA LEU A 30 -0.66 -2.88 22.23
C LEU A 30 -0.82 -4.24 22.92
N ASP A 31 -1.00 -4.24 24.24
CA ASP A 31 -1.21 -5.45 25.04
C ASP A 31 -0.11 -6.50 24.77
N ALA A 32 1.14 -6.07 24.78
CA ALA A 32 2.28 -6.92 24.44
C ALA A 32 2.53 -8.04 25.47
N ASP A 33 2.02 -7.88 26.69
CA ASP A 33 2.14 -8.84 27.79
C ASP A 33 0.99 -9.86 27.89
N LYS A 34 -0.01 -9.76 27.00
CA LYS A 34 -1.11 -10.73 26.92
C LYS A 34 -0.66 -11.94 26.11
N GLU A 35 -0.09 -12.92 26.80
CA GLU A 35 0.41 -14.14 26.15
C GLU A 35 -0.70 -14.88 25.40
N GLY A 36 -0.30 -15.58 24.33
CA GLY A 36 -1.19 -16.22 23.37
C GLY A 36 -0.53 -16.26 21.99
N PHE A 37 -1.27 -16.71 20.98
CA PHE A 37 -0.73 -16.88 19.62
C PHE A 37 -0.08 -15.59 19.09
N LEU A 38 -0.78 -14.46 19.16
CA LEU A 38 -0.35 -13.16 18.62
C LEU A 38 0.79 -12.48 19.41
N ARG A 39 1.12 -12.99 20.60
CA ARG A 39 2.18 -12.47 21.48
C ARG A 39 3.21 -13.53 21.84
N SER A 40 3.22 -14.63 21.10
CA SER A 40 4.30 -15.60 21.11
C SER A 40 5.60 -14.94 20.68
N GLU A 41 6.73 -15.52 21.09
CA GLU A 41 8.07 -15.07 20.70
C GLU A 41 8.20 -14.87 19.18
N THR A 42 7.73 -15.85 18.39
CA THR A 42 7.79 -15.81 16.93
C THR A 42 6.94 -14.68 16.37
N SER A 43 5.72 -14.49 16.87
CA SER A 43 4.82 -13.42 16.43
C SER A 43 5.37 -12.03 16.77
N LEU A 44 5.95 -11.86 17.96
CA LEU A 44 6.61 -10.61 18.36
C LEU A 44 7.79 -10.30 17.43
N ILE A 45 8.68 -11.28 17.18
CA ILE A 45 9.82 -11.10 16.28
C ILE A 45 9.37 -10.69 14.87
N GLN A 46 8.36 -11.38 14.32
CA GLN A 46 7.85 -11.08 12.98
C GLN A 46 7.19 -9.70 12.91
N THR A 47 6.42 -9.32 13.93
CA THR A 47 5.77 -8.00 14.02
C THR A 47 6.81 -6.89 14.12
N MET A 48 7.83 -7.06 14.98
CA MET A 48 8.96 -6.13 15.09
C MET A 48 9.75 -6.01 13.79
N GLY A 49 9.87 -7.11 13.05
CA GLY A 49 10.56 -7.16 11.75
C GLY A 49 9.99 -6.22 10.70
N ARG A 50 8.73 -5.79 10.83
CA ARG A 50 8.10 -4.83 9.91
C ARG A 50 8.79 -3.46 9.92
N ALA A 51 9.31 -3.03 11.08
CA ALA A 51 10.08 -1.79 11.20
C ALA A 51 11.53 -1.91 10.68
N ALA A 52 12.04 -3.13 10.46
CA ALA A 52 13.46 -3.36 10.17
C ALA A 52 13.91 -2.90 8.77
N ARG A 53 12.97 -2.55 7.89
CA ARG A 53 13.26 -2.05 6.55
C ARG A 53 13.52 -0.54 6.49
N ASN A 54 13.32 0.17 7.59
CA ASN A 54 13.54 1.61 7.70
C ASN A 54 14.75 1.89 8.61
N VAL A 55 15.60 2.84 8.23
CA VAL A 55 16.76 3.26 9.02
C VAL A 55 16.37 3.79 10.41
N ASP A 56 15.23 4.46 10.49
CA ASP A 56 14.66 5.02 11.72
C ASP A 56 13.63 4.06 12.36
N GLY A 57 13.59 2.81 11.90
CA GLY A 57 12.68 1.77 12.39
C GLY A 57 12.72 1.60 13.90
N LYS A 58 11.58 1.81 14.54
CA LYS A 58 11.35 1.68 15.99
C LYS A 58 10.15 0.79 16.27
N VAL A 59 10.20 0.12 17.42
CA VAL A 59 9.08 -0.68 17.93
C VAL A 59 8.80 -0.27 19.37
N ILE A 60 7.53 -0.01 19.68
CA ILE A 60 7.05 0.25 21.03
C ILE A 60 6.15 -0.92 21.45
N LEU A 61 6.46 -1.55 22.58
CA LEU A 61 5.64 -2.59 23.19
C LEU A 61 4.97 -1.98 24.42
N TYR A 62 3.64 -1.85 24.40
CA TYR A 62 2.85 -1.42 25.54
C TYR A 62 2.48 -2.64 26.38
N ALA A 63 2.96 -2.68 27.62
CA ALA A 63 2.81 -3.83 28.52
C ALA A 63 2.97 -3.36 29.97
N ASP A 64 2.29 -4.05 30.89
CA ASP A 64 2.47 -3.83 32.33
C ASP A 64 3.68 -4.60 32.87
N LYS A 65 3.98 -5.77 32.27
CA LYS A 65 5.10 -6.63 32.64
C LYS A 65 5.85 -7.18 31.43
N ILE A 66 7.12 -7.54 31.63
CA ILE A 66 7.89 -8.27 30.62
C ILE A 66 7.58 -9.76 30.75
N THR A 67 6.97 -10.36 29.72
CA THR A 67 6.73 -11.82 29.67
C THR A 67 7.96 -12.56 29.17
N GLY A 68 8.01 -13.89 29.38
CA GLY A 68 9.09 -14.71 28.85
C GLY A 68 9.18 -14.67 27.32
N SER A 69 8.03 -14.59 26.64
CA SER A 69 7.96 -14.43 25.18
C SER A 69 8.56 -13.10 24.72
N MET A 70 8.27 -12.01 25.44
CA MET A 70 8.86 -10.69 25.18
C MET A 70 10.37 -10.69 25.41
N GLU A 71 10.84 -11.27 26.52
CA GLU A 71 12.25 -11.31 26.86
C GLU A 71 13.06 -12.04 25.76
N ARG A 72 12.62 -13.22 25.35
CA ARG A 72 13.27 -13.98 24.26
C ARG A 72 13.28 -13.20 22.95
N ALA A 73 12.16 -12.59 22.57
CA ALA A 73 12.05 -11.79 21.36
C ALA A 73 12.96 -10.54 21.38
N LEU A 74 13.04 -9.83 22.50
CA LEU A 74 13.92 -8.68 22.70
C LEU A 74 15.39 -9.08 22.67
N ASN A 75 15.74 -10.19 23.31
CA ASN A 75 17.11 -10.72 23.31
C ASN A 75 17.56 -11.11 21.91
N GLU A 76 16.72 -11.81 21.15
CA GLU A 76 17.03 -12.17 19.76
C GLU A 76 17.17 -10.92 18.87
N THR A 77 16.30 -9.92 19.04
CA THR A 77 16.38 -8.65 18.31
C THR A 77 17.69 -7.91 18.61
N LYS A 78 18.06 -7.80 19.89
CA LYS A 78 19.32 -7.18 20.33
C LYS A 78 20.53 -7.94 19.78
N ARG A 79 20.51 -9.28 19.82
CA ARG A 79 21.58 -10.14 19.31
C ARG A 79 21.79 -9.93 17.81
N ARG A 80 20.72 -9.88 17.01
CA ARG A 80 20.78 -9.61 15.56
C ARG A 80 21.32 -8.21 15.27
N ARG A 81 20.77 -7.18 15.95
CA ARG A 81 21.21 -5.79 15.77
C ARG A 81 22.67 -5.58 16.14
N LYS A 82 23.17 -6.25 17.19
CA LYS A 82 24.59 -6.21 17.57
C LYS A 82 25.48 -6.76 16.45
N LYS A 83 25.17 -7.96 15.93
CA LYS A 83 25.90 -8.57 14.82
C LYS A 83 25.89 -7.68 13.57
N GLN A 84 24.74 -7.08 13.23
CA GLN A 84 24.61 -6.16 12.11
C GLN A 84 25.49 -4.91 12.28
N LYS A 85 25.48 -4.28 13.47
CA LYS A 85 26.33 -3.11 13.76
C LYS A 85 27.82 -3.43 13.66
N GLU A 86 28.23 -4.58 14.20
CA GLU A 86 29.63 -5.02 14.13
C GLU A 86 30.06 -5.29 12.68
N TYR A 87 29.21 -5.96 11.90
CA TYR A 87 29.45 -6.20 10.49
C TYR A 87 29.54 -4.89 9.69
N ASN A 88 28.60 -3.96 9.91
CA ASN A 88 28.59 -2.67 9.24
C ASN A 88 29.84 -1.86 9.56
N LYS A 89 30.28 -1.84 10.83
CA LYS A 89 31.51 -1.16 11.24
C LYS A 89 32.76 -1.77 10.60
N LYS A 90 32.84 -3.11 10.51
CA LYS A 90 33.98 -3.80 9.90
C LYS A 90 34.06 -3.58 8.38
N ASN A 91 32.92 -3.41 7.72
CA ASN A 91 32.84 -3.29 6.26
C ASN A 91 32.56 -1.85 5.78
N ASN A 92 32.61 -0.85 6.67
CA ASN A 92 32.29 0.54 6.36
C ASN A 92 30.91 0.75 5.69
N ILE A 93 29.91 -0.03 6.08
CA ILE A 93 28.55 0.06 5.54
C ILE A 93 27.74 1.07 6.36
N THR A 94 27.20 2.10 5.70
CA THR A 94 26.24 3.02 6.31
C THR A 94 24.82 2.53 6.05
N PRO A 95 23.99 2.29 7.08
CA PRO A 95 22.60 1.89 6.87
C PRO A 95 21.83 2.95 6.09
N SER A 96 21.12 2.52 5.05
CA SER A 96 20.23 3.36 4.26
C SER A 96 18.88 2.66 4.10
N SER A 97 17.79 3.40 4.22
CA SER A 97 16.46 2.87 3.87
C SER A 97 16.41 2.51 2.39
N ILE A 98 15.78 1.37 2.08
CA ILE A 98 15.56 0.95 0.69
C ILE A 98 14.55 1.92 0.08
N LYS A 99 15.01 2.80 -0.80
CA LYS A 99 14.12 3.56 -1.69
C LYS A 99 13.72 2.63 -2.82
N ASN A 100 12.64 1.90 -2.64
CA ASN A 100 11.97 1.33 -3.80
C ASN A 100 11.36 2.52 -4.54
N ASN A 101 11.89 2.84 -5.71
CA ASN A 101 11.14 3.65 -6.65
C ASN A 101 9.80 2.95 -6.81
N ILE A 102 8.75 3.57 -6.27
CA ILE A 102 7.41 3.32 -6.74
C ILE A 102 7.57 3.41 -8.25
N LYS A 103 7.38 2.29 -8.94
CA LYS A 103 7.39 2.28 -10.39
C LYS A 103 6.34 3.29 -10.79
N ASP A 104 6.83 4.46 -11.18
CA ASP A 104 6.08 5.60 -11.64
C ASP A 104 5.57 5.22 -13.03
N ILE A 105 4.65 4.25 -13.06
CA ILE A 105 4.01 3.75 -14.27
C ILE A 105 3.05 4.81 -14.81
N LEU A 106 2.64 5.76 -13.95
CA LEU A 106 1.77 6.85 -14.33
C LEU A 106 2.55 7.97 -15.04
N SER A 107 3.75 8.37 -14.59
CA SER A 107 4.42 9.55 -15.15
C SER A 107 4.98 9.33 -16.56
N SER A 108 5.37 8.10 -16.94
CA SER A 108 5.97 7.83 -18.26
C SER A 108 4.97 7.73 -19.42
N ILE A 109 3.66 7.69 -19.15
CA ILE A 109 2.61 7.68 -20.19
C ILE A 109 2.13 9.11 -20.50
N TYR A 110 2.17 10.02 -19.52
CA TYR A 110 1.69 11.39 -19.70
C TYR A 110 2.57 12.28 -20.60
N GLU A 111 3.84 11.93 -20.84
CA GLU A 111 4.72 12.73 -21.71
C GLU A 111 4.67 12.35 -23.20
N LYS A 112 3.89 11.34 -23.61
CA LYS A 112 3.95 10.83 -25.00
C LYS A 112 2.78 11.13 -25.92
N ASP A 113 1.66 11.68 -25.46
CA ASP A 113 0.56 12.03 -26.36
C ASP A 113 0.09 13.48 -26.15
N HIS A 114 0.94 14.43 -26.53
CA HIS A 114 0.44 15.70 -27.07
C HIS A 114 -0.02 15.47 -28.50
N VAL A 115 -1.16 14.80 -28.66
CA VAL A 115 -1.92 14.85 -29.92
C VAL A 115 -3.12 15.75 -29.66
N GLN A 116 -3.05 16.97 -30.20
CA GLN A 116 -4.24 17.79 -30.44
C GLN A 116 -5.24 16.93 -31.22
N ILE A 117 -6.36 16.57 -30.59
CA ILE A 117 -7.51 16.02 -31.31
C ILE A 117 -8.60 17.08 -31.19
N ASP A 118 -8.90 17.69 -32.33
CA ASP A 118 -10.02 18.60 -32.51
C ASP A 118 -11.32 17.92 -32.05
N ALA A 119 -12.05 18.59 -31.14
CA ALA A 119 -13.34 18.13 -30.66
C ALA A 119 -14.41 18.33 -31.75
N PRO A 120 -15.20 17.30 -32.11
CA PRO A 120 -16.48 17.51 -32.75
C PRO A 120 -17.56 17.74 -31.68
N ASP A 121 -18.24 18.85 -31.90
CA ASP A 121 -19.40 19.38 -31.20
C ASP A 121 -20.53 18.34 -31.08
N HIS A 122 -20.84 17.90 -29.86
CA HIS A 122 -22.12 17.25 -29.55
C HIS A 122 -22.60 17.71 -28.18
N THR A 123 -23.26 18.87 -28.20
CA THR A 123 -24.25 19.25 -27.19
C THR A 123 -25.43 18.29 -27.27
N ASP A 124 -25.62 17.46 -26.25
CA ASP A 124 -26.96 17.06 -25.84
C ASP A 124 -27.04 16.95 -24.31
N ASN A 125 -28.00 17.70 -23.79
CA ASN A 125 -28.23 17.95 -22.40
C ASN A 125 -28.87 16.75 -21.68
N ASP A 126 -28.40 16.56 -20.45
CA ASP A 126 -29.23 16.29 -19.27
C ASP A 126 -29.78 14.88 -18.95
N LEU A 127 -29.39 14.43 -17.75
CA LEU A 127 -30.20 13.70 -16.76
C LEU A 127 -30.39 12.18 -16.87
N PHE A 128 -29.34 11.33 -16.88
CA PHE A 128 -29.48 9.89 -16.50
C PHE A 128 -28.22 9.17 -15.94
N ILE A 129 -27.25 9.88 -15.33
CA ILE A 129 -25.88 9.35 -15.15
C ILE A 129 -25.69 8.39 -13.94
N GLY A 130 -26.66 8.23 -13.04
CA GLY A 130 -26.50 7.31 -11.88
C GLY A 130 -26.62 5.83 -12.21
N ASN A 131 -27.75 5.40 -12.79
CA ASN A 131 -28.10 3.98 -12.92
C ASN A 131 -27.42 3.25 -14.10
N ASN A 132 -26.90 3.99 -15.08
CA ASN A 132 -26.24 3.39 -16.24
C ASN A 132 -24.73 3.21 -16.02
N LEU A 133 -24.11 4.13 -15.26
CA LEU A 133 -22.68 4.09 -15.00
C LEU A 133 -22.28 2.90 -14.13
N GLU A 134 -23.01 2.60 -13.05
CA GLU A 134 -22.72 1.42 -12.20
C GLU A 134 -22.84 0.10 -12.99
N LYS A 135 -23.86 -0.02 -13.86
CA LYS A 135 -24.02 -1.19 -14.72
C LYS A 135 -22.90 -1.31 -15.74
N HIS A 136 -22.46 -0.18 -16.29
CA HIS A 136 -21.36 -0.13 -17.24
C HIS A 136 -20.02 -0.49 -16.58
N LEU A 137 -19.75 0.05 -15.39
CA LEU A 137 -18.58 -0.28 -14.58
C LEU A 137 -18.53 -1.76 -14.22
N LYS A 138 -19.66 -2.33 -13.77
CA LYS A 138 -19.76 -3.76 -13.48
C LYS A 138 -19.48 -4.63 -14.71
N SER A 139 -19.98 -4.23 -15.88
CA SER A 139 -19.69 -4.95 -17.13
C SER A 139 -18.21 -4.87 -17.52
N LEU A 140 -17.53 -3.76 -17.23
CA LEU A 140 -16.09 -3.62 -17.46
C LEU A 140 -15.28 -4.46 -16.46
N GLU A 141 -15.68 -4.51 -15.18
CA GLU A 141 -15.05 -5.37 -14.17
C GLU A 141 -15.12 -6.85 -14.56
N ASP A 142 -16.29 -7.32 -15.01
CA ASP A 142 -16.48 -8.69 -15.49
C ASP A 142 -15.57 -9.01 -16.69
N LYS A 143 -15.40 -8.06 -17.63
CA LYS A 143 -14.51 -8.21 -18.78
C LYS A 143 -13.02 -8.21 -18.39
N MET A 144 -12.64 -7.38 -17.41
CA MET A 144 -11.28 -7.34 -16.87
C MET A 144 -10.92 -8.66 -16.20
N LEU A 145 -11.82 -9.21 -15.38
CA LEU A 145 -11.64 -10.49 -14.71
C LEU A 145 -11.49 -11.62 -15.72
N LYS A 146 -12.34 -11.64 -16.75
CA LYS A 146 -12.25 -12.63 -17.83
C LYS A 146 -10.94 -12.53 -18.60
N ALA A 147 -10.49 -11.32 -18.94
CA ALA A 147 -9.19 -11.12 -19.59
C ALA A 147 -8.01 -11.56 -18.71
N ALA A 148 -8.12 -11.41 -17.38
CA ALA A 148 -7.12 -11.90 -16.43
C ALA A 148 -7.13 -13.43 -16.30
N GLU A 149 -8.31 -14.07 -16.31
CA GLU A 149 -8.46 -15.53 -16.35
C GLU A 149 -7.86 -16.12 -17.63
N ASP A 150 -8.04 -15.44 -18.76
CA ASP A 150 -7.47 -15.81 -20.07
C ASP A 150 -5.97 -15.44 -20.22
N LEU A 151 -5.32 -15.01 -19.14
CA LEU A 151 -3.91 -14.56 -19.09
C LEU A 151 -3.57 -13.40 -20.04
N ASN A 152 -4.58 -12.67 -20.54
CA ASN A 152 -4.42 -11.49 -21.37
C ASN A 152 -4.28 -10.24 -20.51
N PHE A 153 -3.11 -10.11 -19.87
CA PHE A 153 -2.83 -9.04 -18.92
C PHE A 153 -2.79 -7.64 -19.54
N GLU A 154 -2.50 -7.52 -20.83
CA GLU A 154 -2.50 -6.23 -21.54
C GLU A 154 -3.92 -5.69 -21.67
N GLU A 155 -4.87 -6.55 -22.05
CA GLU A 155 -6.28 -6.19 -22.17
C GLU A 155 -6.89 -5.91 -20.78
N ALA A 156 -6.58 -6.73 -19.79
CA ALA A 156 -7.01 -6.50 -18.41
C ALA A 156 -6.49 -5.16 -17.86
N ALA A 157 -5.24 -4.78 -18.18
CA ALA A 157 -4.68 -3.49 -17.79
C ALA A 157 -5.40 -2.32 -18.46
N LYS A 158 -5.69 -2.40 -19.76
CA LYS A 158 -6.46 -1.37 -20.50
C LYS A 158 -7.84 -1.15 -19.88
N ILE A 159 -8.56 -2.23 -19.59
CA ILE A 159 -9.91 -2.15 -19.00
C ILE A 159 -9.86 -1.57 -17.58
N ARG A 160 -8.86 -1.95 -16.77
CA ARG A 160 -8.65 -1.39 -15.43
C ARG A 160 -8.45 0.13 -15.48
N ASP A 161 -7.63 0.59 -16.42
CA ASP A 161 -7.30 2.01 -16.53
C ASP A 161 -8.54 2.82 -16.98
N GLU A 162 -9.40 2.25 -17.82
CA GLU A 162 -10.69 2.84 -18.20
C GLU A 162 -11.70 2.90 -17.05
N ILE A 163 -11.80 1.84 -16.24
CA ILE A 163 -12.62 1.83 -15.00
C ILE A 163 -12.19 2.96 -14.06
N ASN A 164 -10.88 3.16 -13.90
CA ASN A 164 -10.34 4.23 -13.05
C ASN A 164 -10.70 5.61 -13.59
N ARG A 165 -10.57 5.84 -14.91
CA ARG A 165 -10.94 7.10 -15.56
C ARG A 165 -12.41 7.46 -15.34
N LEU A 166 -13.31 6.47 -15.49
CA LEU A 166 -14.75 6.67 -15.29
C LEU A 166 -15.09 6.99 -13.82
N ASN A 167 -14.42 6.33 -12.88
CA ASN A 167 -14.58 6.59 -11.45
C ASN A 167 -14.06 7.97 -11.05
N GLU A 168 -12.90 8.39 -11.58
CA GLU A 168 -12.36 9.73 -11.34
C GLU A 168 -13.28 10.82 -11.91
N THR A 169 -13.78 10.62 -13.13
CA THR A 169 -14.72 11.55 -13.77
C THR A 169 -16.01 11.67 -12.95
N SER A 170 -16.58 10.55 -12.51
CA SER A 170 -17.76 10.52 -11.62
C SER A 170 -17.51 11.23 -10.29
N LEU A 171 -16.33 11.01 -9.68
CA LEU A 171 -15.95 11.64 -8.41
C LEU A 171 -15.75 13.15 -8.54
N ILE A 172 -15.19 13.62 -9.66
CA ILE A 172 -15.04 15.04 -9.97
C ILE A 172 -16.41 15.70 -10.18
N LEU A 173 -17.30 15.04 -10.93
CA LEU A 173 -18.68 15.50 -11.14
C LEU A 173 -19.50 15.54 -9.83
N SER A 174 -19.30 14.59 -8.90
CA SER A 174 -20.01 14.59 -7.63
C SER A 174 -19.49 15.64 -6.64
N LYS A 175 -18.20 15.98 -6.70
CA LYS A 175 -17.57 17.00 -5.85
C LYS A 175 -17.78 18.44 -6.36
N ASN A 176 -18.15 18.63 -7.62
CA ASN A 176 -18.26 19.97 -8.22
C ASN A 176 -19.54 20.12 -9.07
N PRO A 177 -20.72 20.35 -8.46
CA PRO A 177 -21.97 20.51 -9.19
C PRO A 177 -22.02 21.77 -10.09
N MET A 178 -21.02 22.65 -10.00
CA MET A 178 -20.90 23.89 -10.78
C MET A 178 -19.88 23.81 -11.94
N ALA A 179 -19.28 22.65 -12.23
CA ALA A 179 -18.42 22.48 -13.42
C ALA A 179 -19.21 22.35 -14.73
N LYS A 180 -20.55 22.41 -14.68
CA LYS A 180 -21.43 22.63 -15.84
C LYS A 180 -21.60 24.14 -16.04
N LEU A 181 -20.65 24.77 -16.73
CA LEU A 181 -20.81 26.06 -17.38
C LEU A 181 -19.85 26.14 -18.56
#